data_AF-A0AA87Q037-F1
#
_entry.id   AF-A0AA87Q037-F1
#
_cell.length_a   1.000
_cell.length_b   1.000
_cell.length_c   1.000
_cell.angle_alpha   90.00
_cell.angle_beta   90.00
_cell.angle_gamma   90.00
#
_symmetry.space_group_name_H-M   'P 1'
#
loop_
_entity.id
_entity.type
_entity.pdbx_description
1 polymer ?
#
loop_
_entity_poly.entity_id
_entity_poly.type
_entity_poly.pdbx_seq_one_letter_code
_entity_poly.pdbx_strand_id
1 'polypeptide(L)'
;MNFTDIVTVAGTRRTGDGYLVADARVARTGIQNYLGAEIGRPEMRTVRVYRPGAEVFSEDTLKSAAHRPVTNEHPPEMVTSENWKKYSVGQTGDEVAGEGIFIHVPLMVSDEAVIQEIESGKQELSAGYVCDLDFTAGVTSAGEAYDAVQVW
;
A
#
# COMPACT_ATOMS: atom_id res chain seq x y z
N MET A 1 -5.28 12.70 -0.61
CA MET A 1 -6.26 11.81 0.06
C MET A 1 -5.53 10.57 0.58
N ASN A 2 -6.06 9.86 1.59
CA ASN A 2 -5.44 8.62 2.09
C ASN A 2 -5.98 7.43 1.30
N PHE A 3 -5.11 6.71 0.60
CA PHE A 3 -5.49 5.54 -0.17
C PHE A 3 -5.10 4.26 0.58
N THR A 4 -6.03 3.30 0.63
CA THR A 4 -5.83 1.99 1.25
C THR A 4 -6.01 0.92 0.18
N ASP A 5 -4.94 0.21 -0.14
CA ASP A 5 -5.01 -1.00 -0.96
C ASP A 5 -4.92 -2.20 -0.02
N ILE A 6 -5.91 -3.10 -0.05
CA ILE A 6 -5.89 -4.35 0.71
C ILE A 6 -5.19 -5.41 -0.13
N VAL A 7 -4.12 -5.98 0.41
CA VAL A 7 -3.35 -7.02 -0.25
C VAL A 7 -2.99 -8.13 0.73
N THR A 8 -2.89 -9.36 0.21
CA THR A 8 -2.58 -10.55 1.02
C THR A 8 -1.07 -10.74 1.13
N VAL A 9 -0.61 -11.09 2.32
CA VAL A 9 0.79 -11.47 2.57
C VAL A 9 1.06 -12.86 2.01
N ALA A 10 2.14 -13.04 1.24
CA ALA A 10 2.60 -14.34 0.76
C ALA A 10 3.96 -14.72 1.38
N GLY A 11 4.26 -16.02 1.43
CA GLY A 11 5.60 -16.51 1.77
C GLY A 11 6.08 -16.24 3.19
N THR A 12 5.17 -16.15 4.17
CA THR A 12 5.55 -15.88 5.56
C THR A 12 6.49 -16.97 6.11
N ARG A 13 7.57 -16.54 6.76
CA ARG A 13 8.54 -17.45 7.39
C ARG A 13 9.10 -16.83 8.67
N ARG A 14 9.26 -17.64 9.72
CA ARG A 14 10.03 -17.23 10.90
C ARG A 14 11.54 -17.34 10.67
N THR A 15 12.30 -16.35 11.18
CA THR A 15 13.77 -16.41 11.25
C THR A 15 14.21 -17.23 12.47
N GLY A 16 15.50 -17.56 12.55
CA GLY A 16 16.05 -18.25 13.73
C GLY A 16 15.93 -17.44 15.02
N ASP A 17 15.89 -16.12 14.90
CA ASP A 17 15.74 -15.17 16.02
C ASP A 17 14.27 -14.88 16.37
N GLY A 18 13.32 -15.50 15.67
CA GLY A 18 11.89 -15.45 15.97
C GLY A 18 11.08 -14.40 15.18
N TYR A 19 11.72 -13.51 14.41
CA TYR A 19 11.02 -12.52 13.58
C TYR A 19 10.25 -13.18 12.43
N LEU A 20 9.18 -12.54 11.97
CA LEU A 20 8.45 -12.96 10.78
C LEU A 20 8.92 -12.13 9.59
N VAL A 21 9.33 -12.79 8.51
CA VAL A 21 9.59 -12.15 7.21
C VAL A 21 8.52 -12.56 6.21
N ALA A 22 8.19 -11.67 5.29
CA ALA A 22 7.17 -11.92 4.28
C ALA A 22 7.34 -11.04 3.04
N ASP A 23 6.70 -11.47 1.95
CA ASP A 23 6.60 -10.71 0.71
C ASP A 23 5.18 -10.16 0.56
N ALA A 24 5.09 -8.84 0.42
CA ALA A 24 3.84 -8.15 0.17
C ALA A 24 3.76 -7.68 -1.29
N ARG A 25 2.59 -7.82 -1.90
CA ARG A 25 2.28 -7.19 -3.19
C ARG A 25 1.38 -5.99 -2.92
N VAL A 26 1.94 -4.81 -2.73
CA VAL A 26 1.20 -3.58 -2.40
C VAL A 26 1.03 -2.71 -3.63
N ALA A 27 -0.02 -1.87 -3.65
CA ALA A 27 -0.35 -0.99 -4.76
C ALA A 27 -0.50 -1.72 -6.11
N ARG A 28 -1.36 -1.24 -7.01
CA ARG A 28 -1.44 -1.84 -8.34
C ARG A 28 -1.83 -0.86 -9.42
N THR A 29 -1.39 -1.17 -10.63
CA THR A 29 -1.83 -0.48 -11.84
C THR A 29 -3.27 -0.82 -12.21
N GLY A 30 -3.83 -0.03 -13.12
CA GLY A 30 -5.16 -0.23 -13.68
C GLY A 30 -6.25 0.56 -12.95
N ILE A 31 -7.50 0.15 -13.14
CA ILE A 31 -8.66 0.84 -12.57
C ILE A 31 -8.98 0.31 -11.17
N GLN A 32 -9.24 1.25 -10.27
CA GLN A 32 -9.69 1.02 -8.91
C GLN A 32 -10.95 1.84 -8.64
N ASN A 33 -11.88 1.25 -7.90
CA ASN A 33 -13.15 1.87 -7.57
C ASN A 33 -13.10 2.40 -6.15
N TYR A 34 -13.33 3.69 -5.99
CA TYR A 34 -13.46 4.34 -4.68
C TYR A 34 -14.86 4.89 -4.53
N LEU A 35 -15.38 4.92 -3.30
CA LEU A 35 -16.52 5.76 -2.98
C LEU A 35 -16.11 7.22 -3.17
N GLY A 36 -16.96 8.04 -3.76
CA GLY A 36 -16.61 9.46 -3.94
C GLY A 36 -16.34 10.16 -2.60
N ALA A 37 -16.99 9.73 -1.52
CA ALA A 37 -16.72 10.22 -0.16
C ALA A 37 -15.27 9.97 0.30
N GLU A 38 -14.60 8.89 -0.13
CA GLU A 38 -13.21 8.58 0.23
C GLU A 38 -12.21 9.53 -0.45
N ILE A 39 -12.59 10.08 -1.60
CA ILE A 39 -11.72 10.89 -2.45
C ILE A 39 -12.23 12.33 -2.63
N GLY A 40 -13.02 12.83 -1.67
CA GLY A 40 -13.46 14.23 -1.66
C GLY A 40 -14.43 14.60 -2.79
N ARG A 41 -15.22 13.64 -3.26
CA ARG A 41 -16.32 13.78 -4.23
C ARG A 41 -17.59 13.10 -3.70
N PRO A 42 -18.13 13.48 -2.53
CA PRO A 42 -19.27 12.79 -1.90
C PRO A 42 -20.54 12.75 -2.77
N GLU A 43 -20.65 13.63 -3.78
CA GLU A 43 -21.70 13.63 -4.79
C GLU A 43 -21.63 12.44 -5.76
N MET A 44 -20.46 11.80 -5.90
CA MET A 44 -20.27 10.62 -6.71
C MET A 44 -20.39 9.36 -5.85
N ARG A 45 -21.27 8.42 -6.23
CA ARG A 45 -21.39 7.14 -5.50
C ARG A 45 -20.10 6.32 -5.58
N THR A 46 -19.52 6.24 -6.78
CA THR A 46 -18.29 5.50 -7.06
C THR A 46 -17.51 6.25 -8.13
N VAL A 47 -16.18 6.25 -8.01
CA VAL A 47 -15.26 6.89 -8.95
C VAL A 47 -14.22 5.84 -9.38
N ARG A 48 -14.08 5.68 -10.70
CA ARG A 48 -13.06 4.83 -11.31
C ARG A 48 -11.77 5.63 -11.43
N VAL A 49 -10.81 5.35 -10.55
CA VAL A 49 -9.49 5.95 -10.57
C VAL A 49 -8.55 5.06 -11.38
N TYR A 50 -7.99 5.60 -12.46
CA TYR A 50 -6.94 4.96 -13.23
C TYR A 50 -5.58 5.23 -12.59
N ARG A 51 -4.83 4.17 -12.33
CA ARG A 51 -3.47 4.21 -11.79
C ARG A 51 -2.48 3.75 -12.86
N PRO A 52 -1.87 4.68 -13.60
CA PRO A 52 -0.96 4.34 -14.69
C PRO A 52 0.32 3.70 -14.15
N GLY A 53 0.84 2.71 -14.89
CA GLY A 53 2.08 2.03 -14.53
C GLY A 53 3.29 2.96 -14.44
N ALA A 54 3.31 4.03 -15.24
CA ALA A 54 4.37 5.04 -15.17
C ALA A 54 4.46 5.74 -13.80
N GLU A 55 3.31 5.97 -13.16
CA GLU A 55 3.26 6.61 -11.84
C GLU A 55 3.51 5.57 -10.73
N VAL A 56 2.86 4.40 -10.81
CA VAL A 56 2.97 3.31 -9.80
C VAL A 56 4.38 2.74 -9.74
N PHE A 57 5.06 2.58 -10.88
CA PHE A 57 6.42 2.03 -10.96
C PHE A 57 7.49 3.11 -11.15
N SER A 58 7.16 4.38 -10.89
CA SER A 58 8.15 5.44 -10.88
C SER A 58 9.21 5.16 -9.81
N GLU A 59 10.44 5.58 -10.09
CA GLU A 59 11.57 5.38 -9.18
C GLU A 59 11.29 5.99 -7.79
N ASP A 60 10.64 7.16 -7.74
CA ASP A 60 10.25 7.83 -6.51
C ASP A 60 9.21 7.03 -5.71
N THR A 61 8.22 6.43 -6.39
CA THR A 61 7.23 5.56 -5.73
C THR A 61 7.88 4.33 -5.13
N LEU A 62 8.73 3.63 -5.89
CA LEU A 62 9.43 2.43 -5.40
C LEU A 62 10.33 2.77 -4.20
N LYS A 63 11.09 3.86 -4.29
CA LYS A 63 11.91 4.35 -3.17
C LYS A 63 11.08 4.71 -1.94
N SER A 64 9.90 5.29 -2.13
CA SER A 64 9.02 5.69 -1.02
C SER A 64 8.47 4.52 -0.21
N ALA A 65 8.45 3.32 -0.78
CA ALA A 65 7.97 2.11 -0.12
C ALA A 65 9.08 1.36 0.66
N ALA A 66 10.35 1.70 0.44
CA ALA A 66 11.49 1.09 1.12
C ALA A 66 11.70 1.68 2.53
N HIS A 67 12.17 0.84 3.46
CA HIS A 67 12.53 1.24 4.85
C HIS A 67 11.42 1.95 5.63
N ARG A 68 10.17 1.71 5.26
CA ARG A 68 8.97 2.21 5.94
C ARG A 68 8.67 1.36 7.18
N PRO A 69 8.23 1.98 8.29
CA PRO A 69 7.76 1.22 9.45
C PRO A 69 6.52 0.39 9.09
N VAL A 70 6.47 -0.84 9.58
CA VAL A 70 5.24 -1.64 9.60
C VAL A 70 4.52 -1.34 10.92
N THR A 71 3.22 -1.05 10.86
CA THR A 71 2.40 -0.77 12.05
C THR A 71 1.41 -1.91 12.27
N ASN A 72 1.04 -2.14 13.53
CA ASN A 72 -0.11 -2.96 13.84
C ASN A 72 -1.33 -2.04 13.91
N GLU A 73 -2.28 -2.23 12.99
CA GLU A 73 -3.39 -1.30 12.74
C GLU A 73 -2.94 0.08 12.19
N HIS A 74 -3.91 0.94 11.88
CA HIS A 74 -3.68 2.32 11.45
C HIS A 74 -3.43 3.24 12.66
N PRO A 75 -2.24 3.86 12.78
CA PRO A 75 -2.02 4.89 13.78
C PRO A 75 -2.90 6.12 13.52
N PRO A 76 -3.29 6.88 14.57
CA PRO A 76 -4.10 8.09 14.43
C PRO A 76 -3.30 9.29 13.87
N GLU A 77 -1.99 9.12 13.66
CA GLU A 77 -1.04 10.14 13.22
C GLU A 77 0.01 9.50 12.31
N MET A 78 0.70 10.31 11.50
CA MET A 78 1.78 9.80 10.66
C MET A 78 2.95 9.31 11.52
N VAL A 79 3.55 8.20 11.12
CA VAL A 79 4.75 7.69 11.81
C VAL A 79 5.97 8.53 11.40
N THR A 80 6.63 9.13 12.39
CA THR A 80 7.83 9.95 12.27
C THR A 80 8.92 9.41 13.21
N SER A 81 10.12 9.98 13.16
CA SER A 81 11.20 9.64 14.10
C SER A 81 10.83 9.89 15.57
N GLU A 82 9.86 10.77 15.85
CA GLU A 82 9.44 11.10 17.21
C GLU A 82 8.52 10.04 17.82
N ASN A 83 7.73 9.35 16.99
CA ASN A 83 6.73 8.38 17.45
C ASN A 83 6.98 6.94 16.92
N TRP A 84 8.03 6.71 16.13
CA TRP A 84 8.35 5.41 15.52
C TRP A 84 8.31 4.25 16.51
N LYS A 85 8.98 4.40 17.66
CA LYS A 85 9.04 3.33 18.68
C LYS A 85 7.67 2.93 19.24
N LYS A 86 6.69 3.85 19.20
CA LYS A 86 5.34 3.61 19.71
C LYS A 86 4.49 2.79 18.75
N TYR A 87 4.63 3.02 17.45
CA TYR A 87 3.73 2.47 16.44
C TYR A 87 4.35 1.37 15.58
N SER A 88 5.68 1.36 15.47
CA SER A 88 6.39 0.41 14.62
C SER A 88 6.53 -0.95 15.28
N VAL A 89 6.12 -1.99 14.56
CA VAL A 89 6.25 -3.40 14.94
C VAL A 89 7.18 -4.16 13.99
N GLY A 90 7.73 -3.46 13.01
CA GLY A 90 8.52 -4.03 11.94
C GLY A 90 8.95 -2.97 10.92
N GLN A 91 9.49 -3.41 9.79
CA GLN A 91 9.89 -2.53 8.70
C GLN A 91 9.85 -3.24 7.35
N THR A 92 9.71 -2.47 6.29
CA THR A 92 9.92 -2.92 4.91
C THR A 92 11.41 -2.96 4.56
N GLY A 93 11.79 -3.83 3.62
CA GLY A 93 13.13 -3.94 3.08
C GLY A 93 13.44 -2.91 1.99
N ASP A 94 14.56 -3.10 1.31
CA ASP A 94 15.08 -2.26 0.23
C ASP A 94 14.83 -2.84 -1.17
N GLU A 95 14.61 -4.15 -1.29
CA GLU A 95 14.36 -4.84 -2.57
C GLU A 95 12.93 -4.60 -3.10
N VAL A 96 12.50 -3.34 -3.15
CA VAL A 96 11.19 -2.93 -3.68
C VAL A 96 11.22 -2.87 -5.20
N ALA A 97 10.31 -3.58 -5.86
CA ALA A 97 10.27 -3.66 -7.32
C ALA A 97 8.84 -3.84 -7.87
N GLY A 98 8.65 -3.57 -9.16
CA GLY A 98 7.40 -3.94 -9.85
C GLY A 98 7.34 -5.45 -10.09
N GLU A 99 6.21 -6.08 -9.78
CA GLU A 99 5.92 -7.49 -10.04
C GLU A 99 4.53 -7.63 -10.70
N GLY A 100 4.52 -7.86 -12.02
CA GLY A 100 3.28 -7.89 -12.79
C GLY A 100 2.56 -6.53 -12.74
N ILE A 101 1.37 -6.50 -12.13
CA ILE A 101 0.62 -5.24 -11.93
C ILE A 101 0.85 -4.60 -10.56
N PHE A 102 1.60 -5.25 -9.67
CA PHE A 102 1.77 -4.86 -8.26
C PHE A 102 3.17 -4.33 -7.99
N ILE A 103 3.35 -3.63 -6.85
CA ILE A 103 4.67 -3.40 -6.27
C ILE A 103 4.95 -4.52 -5.27
N HIS A 104 6.03 -5.25 -5.47
CA HIS A 104 6.58 -6.19 -4.50
C HIS A 104 7.39 -5.43 -3.43
N VAL A 105 7.10 -5.72 -2.17
CA VAL A 105 7.74 -5.10 -1.00
C VAL A 105 8.03 -6.21 0.02
N PRO A 106 9.32 -6.54 0.26
CA PRO A 106 9.67 -7.41 1.38
C PRO A 106 9.45 -6.67 2.70
N LEU A 107 9.05 -7.40 3.75
CA LEU A 107 8.88 -6.85 5.08
C LEU A 107 9.28 -7.82 6.18
N MET A 108 9.57 -7.28 7.35
CA MET A 108 9.82 -8.01 8.58
C MET A 108 8.97 -7.43 9.72
N VAL A 109 8.35 -8.32 10.49
CA VAL A 109 7.68 -8.01 11.76
C VAL A 109 8.52 -8.60 12.89
N SER A 110 8.84 -7.78 13.88
CA SER A 110 9.70 -8.16 15.01
C SER A 110 8.92 -8.32 16.32
N ASP A 111 7.67 -7.84 16.38
CA ASP A 111 6.82 -7.93 17.56
C ASP A 111 6.10 -9.28 17.63
N GLU A 112 6.41 -10.09 18.66
CA GLU A 112 5.86 -11.45 18.81
C GLU A 112 4.34 -11.48 18.95
N ALA A 113 3.71 -10.49 19.60
CA ALA A 113 2.26 -10.46 19.74
C ALA A 113 1.60 -10.26 18.37
N VAL A 114 2.15 -9.38 17.55
CA VAL A 114 1.67 -9.16 16.18
C VAL A 114 1.92 -10.37 15.28
N ILE A 115 3.07 -11.03 15.43
CA ILE A 115 3.37 -12.26 14.68
C ILE A 115 2.30 -13.33 14.98
N GLN A 116 1.91 -13.48 16.24
CA GLN A 116 0.84 -14.42 16.63
C GLN A 116 -0.52 -14.04 16.04
N GLU A 117 -0.85 -12.75 15.95
CA GLU A 117 -2.05 -12.28 15.24
C GLU A 117 -2.02 -12.66 13.75
N ILE A 118 -0.87 -12.47 13.09
CA ILE A 118 -0.67 -12.84 11.68
C ILE A 118 -0.82 -14.34 11.49
N GLU A 119 -0.17 -15.14 12.31
CA GLU A 119 -0.27 -16.61 12.29
C GLU A 119 -1.68 -17.11 12.61
N SER A 120 -2.46 -16.32 13.35
CA SER A 120 -3.87 -16.58 13.66
C SER A 120 -4.84 -16.13 12.57
N GLY A 121 -4.35 -15.55 11.47
CA GLY A 121 -5.14 -15.24 10.27
C GLY A 121 -5.22 -13.76 9.91
N LYS A 122 -4.53 -12.86 10.61
CA LYS A 122 -4.43 -11.45 10.20
C LYS A 122 -3.55 -11.32 8.96
N GLN A 123 -4.10 -10.82 7.84
CA GLN A 123 -3.42 -10.84 6.54
C GLN A 123 -3.58 -9.57 5.70
N GLU A 124 -4.26 -8.55 6.19
CA GLU A 124 -4.49 -7.31 5.44
C GLU A 124 -3.33 -6.34 5.64
N LEU A 125 -2.78 -5.85 4.54
CA LEU A 125 -1.79 -4.77 4.51
C LEU A 125 -2.35 -3.54 3.80
N SER A 126 -1.89 -2.36 4.21
CA SER A 126 -2.15 -1.08 3.55
C SER A 126 -0.83 -0.32 3.38
N ALA A 127 -0.61 0.24 2.17
CA ALA A 127 0.61 0.99 1.86
C ALA A 127 0.64 2.42 2.45
N GLY A 128 -0.50 2.93 2.97
CA GLY A 128 -0.57 4.21 3.66
C GLY A 128 0.12 5.36 2.93
N TYR A 129 -0.34 5.68 1.72
CA TYR A 129 0.24 6.74 0.88
C TYR A 129 -0.78 7.84 0.58
N VAL A 130 -0.26 8.98 0.15
CA VAL A 130 -1.04 10.12 -0.33
C VAL A 130 -0.69 10.33 -1.80
N CYS A 131 -1.70 10.53 -2.64
CA CYS A 131 -1.53 11.04 -4.00
C CYS A 131 -2.60 12.09 -4.31
N ASP A 132 -2.40 12.76 -5.43
CA ASP A 132 -3.37 13.65 -6.05
C ASP A 132 -4.14 12.92 -7.15
N LEU A 133 -5.35 13.44 -7.43
CA LEU A 133 -6.23 12.93 -8.47
C LEU A 133 -6.57 14.05 -9.44
N ASP A 134 -6.31 13.82 -10.73
CA ASP A 134 -6.86 14.61 -11.82
C ASP A 134 -8.21 14.00 -12.23
N PHE A 135 -9.30 14.75 -12.06
CA PHE A 135 -10.67 14.33 -12.37
C PHE A 135 -11.05 14.52 -13.86
N THR A 136 -10.06 14.42 -14.74
CA THR A 136 -10.28 14.38 -16.19
C THR A 136 -10.63 12.95 -16.61
N ALA A 137 -11.86 12.74 -17.04
CA ALA A 137 -12.31 11.44 -17.55
C ALA A 137 -11.55 11.05 -18.83
N GLY A 138 -11.33 9.74 -19.01
CA GLY A 138 -10.60 9.23 -20.17
C GLY A 138 -10.79 7.73 -20.38
N VAL A 139 -9.95 7.16 -21.25
CA VAL A 139 -9.98 5.74 -21.62
C VAL A 139 -8.55 5.20 -21.61
N THR A 140 -8.33 4.04 -20.99
CA THR A 140 -7.03 3.36 -21.00
C THR A 140 -6.67 2.86 -22.39
N SER A 141 -5.42 2.50 -22.64
CA SER A 141 -4.99 1.86 -23.89
C SER A 141 -5.70 0.53 -24.16
N ALA A 142 -6.24 -0.12 -23.12
CA ALA A 142 -7.05 -1.33 -23.20
C ALA A 142 -8.54 -1.06 -23.46
N GLY A 143 -8.96 0.20 -23.58
CA GLY A 143 -10.35 0.59 -23.86
C GLY A 143 -11.23 0.76 -22.63
N GLU A 144 -10.67 0.78 -21.42
CA GLU A 144 -11.44 0.92 -20.18
C GLU A 144 -11.63 2.38 -19.81
N ALA A 145 -12.88 2.81 -19.60
CA ALA A 145 -13.16 4.19 -19.20
C ALA A 145 -12.88 4.43 -17.72
N TYR A 146 -12.30 5.59 -17.39
CA TYR A 146 -12.03 6.06 -16.04
C TYR A 146 -12.57 7.49 -15.82
N ASP A 147 -12.80 7.84 -14.56
CA ASP A 147 -13.36 9.13 -14.15
C ASP A 147 -12.27 10.08 -13.61
N ALA A 148 -11.18 9.53 -13.08
CA ALA A 148 -10.01 10.27 -12.62
C ALA A 148 -8.73 9.46 -12.84
N VAL A 149 -7.59 10.14 -12.86
CA VAL A 149 -6.25 9.53 -12.96
C VAL A 149 -5.39 9.94 -11.76
N GLN A 150 -4.66 8.98 -11.20
CA GLN A 150 -3.66 9.24 -10.15
C GLN A 150 -2.48 10.00 -10.75
N VAL A 151 -2.06 11.06 -10.05
CA VAL A 151 -0.86 11.85 -10.34
C VAL A 151 -0.07 12.10 -9.05
N TRP A 152 1.25 12.19 -9.14
CA TRP A 152 2.15 12.55 -8.04
C TRP A 152 2.50 14.04 -8.02
#